data_AF-A0A7Y5QNB0-F1
#
_entry.id   AF-A0A7Y5QNB0-F1
#
_cell.length_a   1.000
_cell.length_b   1.000
_cell.length_c   1.000
_cell.angle_alpha   90.00
_cell.angle_beta   90.00
_cell.angle_gamma   90.00
#
_symmetry.space_group_name_H-M   'P 1'
#
loop_
_entity.id
_entity.type
_entity.pdbx_description
1 polymer ?
#
loop_
_entity_poly.entity_id
_entity_poly.type
_entity_poly.pdbx_seq_one_letter_code
_entity_poly.pdbx_strand_id
1 'polypeptide(L)'
;MLRHELAHLALHEALGDLPPRWFDEGYASVSAGEWGREEVIATNLALAWRGVPSLEALEASFQGGAGQASGAYALAHRAVAELAALDPGRGLTLFFEYWRRTDGDFDAAVRSAFGLTQGDFEERWKQRTRRRYGAISLFADLTIGAVVLVVVMVPFYLVRQRRNRERLARMAEAERAAEARERASALEALLRSVGPSEDPRSPP
;
A
#
# COMPACT_ATOMS: atom_id res chain seq x y z
N MET A 1 -0.17 -12.11 -28.16
CA MET A 1 1.02 -12.67 -28.82
C MET A 1 1.19 -12.19 -30.26
N LEU A 2 0.41 -12.64 -31.27
CA LEU A 2 0.71 -12.28 -32.68
C LEU A 2 0.79 -10.77 -32.98
N ARG A 3 -0.13 -9.97 -32.43
CA ARG A 3 -0.10 -8.50 -32.60
C ARG A 3 1.11 -7.84 -31.94
N HIS A 4 1.64 -8.46 -30.89
CA HIS A 4 2.81 -7.99 -30.15
C HIS A 4 4.08 -8.22 -30.99
N GLU A 5 4.27 -9.43 -31.52
CA GLU A 5 5.37 -9.74 -32.43
C GLU A 5 5.32 -8.90 -33.71
N LEU A 6 4.13 -8.71 -34.29
CA LEU A 6 3.97 -7.85 -35.46
C LEU A 6 4.31 -6.39 -35.15
N ALA A 7 4.04 -5.93 -33.93
CA ALA A 7 4.40 -4.58 -33.51
C ALA A 7 5.91 -4.40 -33.36
N HIS A 8 6.64 -5.40 -32.83
CA HIS A 8 8.11 -5.38 -32.85
C HIS A 8 8.65 -5.30 -34.28
N LEU A 9 8.12 -6.10 -35.20
CA LEU A 9 8.53 -6.06 -36.61
C LEU A 9 8.26 -4.69 -37.24
N ALA A 10 7.06 -4.14 -37.03
CA ALA A 10 6.69 -2.83 -37.55
C ALA A 10 7.57 -1.70 -36.96
N LEU A 11 7.90 -1.79 -35.66
CA LEU A 11 8.77 -0.81 -35.01
C LEU A 11 10.20 -0.91 -35.53
N HIS A 12 10.74 -2.13 -35.65
CA HIS A 12 12.06 -2.37 -36.20
C HIS A 12 12.16 -1.93 -37.66
N GLU A 13 11.12 -2.13 -38.48
CA GLU A 13 11.09 -1.59 -39.85
C GLU A 13 11.10 -0.05 -39.86
N ALA A 14 10.43 0.59 -38.89
CA ALA A 14 10.35 2.04 -38.81
C ALA A 14 11.62 2.71 -38.24
N LEU A 15 12.27 2.08 -37.26
CA LEU A 15 13.33 2.69 -36.43
C LEU A 15 14.61 1.86 -36.32
N GLY A 16 14.67 0.65 -36.85
CA GLY A 16 15.79 -0.27 -36.68
C GLY A 16 16.04 -0.59 -35.20
N ASP A 17 17.31 -0.52 -34.81
CA ASP A 17 17.77 -0.78 -33.42
C ASP A 17 17.88 0.50 -32.58
N LEU A 18 17.34 1.63 -33.06
CA LEU A 18 17.36 2.90 -32.32
C LEU A 18 16.58 2.87 -30.99
N PRO A 19 15.39 2.24 -30.90
CA PRO A 19 14.60 2.32 -29.68
C PRO A 19 15.25 1.57 -28.51
N PRO A 20 15.30 2.16 -27.31
CA PRO A 20 15.66 1.44 -26.09
C PRO A 20 14.63 0.35 -25.79
N ARG A 21 15.01 -0.66 -25.01
CA ARG A 21 14.20 -1.85 -24.79
C ARG A 21 12.87 -1.55 -24.12
N TRP A 22 12.83 -0.60 -23.17
CA TRP A 22 11.56 -0.18 -22.58
C TRP A 22 10.58 0.38 -23.61
N PHE A 23 11.06 1.04 -24.67
CA PHE A 23 10.20 1.62 -25.70
C PHE A 23 9.65 0.54 -26.62
N ASP A 24 10.51 -0.38 -27.06
CA ASP A 24 10.14 -1.50 -27.93
C ASP A 24 9.04 -2.37 -27.28
N GLU A 25 9.27 -2.82 -26.05
CA GLU A 25 8.32 -3.64 -25.28
C GLU A 25 7.02 -2.87 -24.97
N GLY A 26 7.14 -1.57 -24.69
CA GLY A 26 5.99 -0.69 -24.44
C GLY A 26 5.14 -0.47 -25.68
N TYR A 27 5.77 -0.23 -26.83
CA TYR A 27 5.10 -0.05 -28.12
C TYR A 27 4.38 -1.32 -28.56
N ALA A 28 5.03 -2.47 -28.41
CA ALA A 28 4.42 -3.76 -28.72
C ALA A 28 3.19 -4.04 -27.84
N SER A 29 3.27 -3.71 -26.55
CA SER A 29 2.15 -3.84 -25.60
C SER A 29 0.97 -2.92 -25.95
N VAL A 30 1.24 -1.65 -26.29
CA VAL A 30 0.22 -0.67 -26.69
C VAL A 30 -0.46 -1.10 -27.99
N SER A 31 0.33 -1.50 -29.00
CA SER A 31 -0.17 -1.87 -30.32
C SER A 31 -0.94 -3.20 -30.30
N ALA A 32 -0.57 -4.12 -29.40
CA ALA A 32 -1.30 -5.35 -29.18
C ALA A 32 -2.63 -5.15 -28.43
N GLY A 33 -2.83 -3.99 -27.78
CA GLY A 33 -4.01 -3.69 -26.97
C GLY A 33 -4.05 -4.52 -25.69
N GLU A 34 -2.93 -4.61 -24.97
CA GLU A 34 -2.85 -5.39 -23.73
C GLU A 34 -3.38 -4.61 -22.52
N TRP A 35 -4.70 -4.63 -22.32
CA TRP A 35 -5.42 -3.89 -21.27
C TRP A 35 -5.13 -4.33 -19.82
N GLY A 36 -4.44 -5.45 -19.62
CA GLY A 36 -4.18 -6.02 -18.28
C GLY A 36 -2.95 -5.46 -17.57
N ARG A 37 -2.27 -4.48 -18.18
CA ARG A 37 -1.01 -3.94 -17.65
C ARG A 37 -1.26 -2.94 -16.52
N GLU A 38 -2.40 -2.27 -16.54
CA GLU A 38 -2.82 -1.32 -15.51
C GLU A 38 -2.98 -1.99 -14.13
N GLU A 39 -3.57 -3.20 -14.07
CA GLU A 39 -3.70 -3.97 -12.83
C GLU A 39 -2.34 -4.39 -12.26
N VAL A 40 -1.37 -4.69 -13.13
CA VAL A 40 0.00 -5.03 -12.72
C VAL A 40 0.67 -3.83 -12.02
N ILE A 41 0.43 -2.60 -12.49
CA ILE A 41 0.95 -1.40 -11.84
C ILE A 41 0.31 -1.22 -10.45
N ALA A 42 -1.00 -1.45 -10.33
CA ALA A 42 -1.73 -1.32 -9.07
C ALA A 42 -1.29 -2.33 -7.99
N THR A 43 -0.92 -3.54 -8.40
CA THR A 43 -0.47 -4.60 -7.49
C THR A 43 1.04 -4.54 -7.18
N ASN A 44 1.79 -3.66 -7.85
CA ASN A 44 3.23 -3.53 -7.65
C ASN A 44 3.57 -2.74 -6.39
N LEU A 45 3.76 -3.46 -5.28
CA LEU A 45 4.14 -2.87 -3.98
C LEU A 45 5.47 -2.10 -4.03
N ALA A 46 6.42 -2.51 -4.87
CA ALA A 46 7.69 -1.80 -5.02
C ALA A 46 7.49 -0.39 -5.59
N LEU A 47 6.52 -0.20 -6.48
CA LEU A 47 6.15 1.12 -7.00
C LEU A 47 5.52 2.00 -5.93
N ALA A 48 4.72 1.41 -5.03
CA ALA A 48 4.11 2.13 -3.92
C ALA A 48 5.16 2.64 -2.91
N TRP A 49 6.26 1.89 -2.70
CA TRP A 49 7.29 2.23 -1.72
C TRP A 49 8.46 3.03 -2.30
N ARG A 50 8.90 2.72 -3.52
CA ARG A 50 10.05 3.37 -4.19
C ARG A 50 9.65 4.48 -5.16
N GLY A 51 8.36 4.58 -5.50
CA GLY A 51 7.86 5.50 -6.52
C GLY A 51 8.14 5.03 -7.95
N VAL A 52 7.66 5.81 -8.92
CA VAL A 52 7.84 5.54 -10.35
C VAL A 52 9.29 5.84 -10.76
N PRO A 53 10.02 4.88 -11.37
CA PRO A 53 11.42 5.06 -11.77
C PRO A 53 11.57 6.10 -12.89
N SER A 54 12.80 6.60 -13.12
CA SER A 54 13.14 7.33 -14.35
C SER A 54 13.10 6.41 -15.57
N LEU A 55 13.07 6.97 -16.79
CA LEU A 55 13.16 6.18 -18.02
C LEU A 55 14.49 5.43 -18.11
N GLU A 56 15.57 6.04 -17.64
CA GLU A 56 16.89 5.39 -17.56
C GLU A 56 16.90 4.20 -16.59
N ALA A 57 16.32 4.37 -15.38
CA ALA A 57 16.20 3.28 -14.42
C ALA A 57 15.24 2.19 -14.91
N LEU A 58 14.21 2.57 -15.68
CA LEU A 58 13.32 1.63 -16.35
C LEU A 58 14.08 0.82 -17.39
N GLU A 59 14.91 1.44 -18.23
CA GLU A 59 15.78 0.74 -19.20
C GLU A 59 16.72 -0.24 -18.50
N ALA A 60 17.40 0.20 -17.43
CA ALA A 60 18.29 -0.65 -16.65
C ALA A 60 17.57 -1.88 -16.07
N SER A 61 16.28 -1.78 -15.77
CA SER A 61 15.49 -2.91 -15.25
C SER A 61 15.32 -4.05 -16.26
N PHE A 62 15.33 -3.75 -17.57
CA PHE A 62 15.26 -4.77 -18.61
C PHE A 62 16.59 -5.53 -18.80
N GLN A 63 17.70 -4.96 -18.35
CA GLN A 63 19.03 -5.58 -18.40
C GLN A 63 19.27 -6.53 -17.21
N GLY A 64 18.53 -6.35 -16.10
CA GLY A 64 18.71 -7.08 -14.83
C GLY A 64 18.05 -8.48 -14.73
N GLY A 65 17.37 -8.97 -15.77
CA GLY A 65 16.80 -10.32 -15.83
C GLY A 65 15.31 -10.45 -15.44
N ALA A 66 14.70 -11.55 -15.90
CA ALA A 66 13.24 -11.74 -16.02
C ALA A 66 12.43 -11.77 -14.69
N GLY A 67 13.08 -11.82 -13.53
CA GLY A 67 12.39 -11.97 -12.23
C GLY A 67 11.67 -10.73 -11.70
N GLN A 68 12.03 -9.52 -12.17
CA GLN A 68 11.38 -8.25 -11.80
C GLN A 68 10.39 -7.74 -12.87
N ALA A 69 10.11 -8.56 -13.89
CA ALA A 69 9.67 -8.13 -15.21
C ALA A 69 8.28 -7.46 -15.27
N SER A 70 7.22 -8.04 -14.70
CA SER A 70 5.86 -7.62 -15.06
C SER A 70 5.56 -6.13 -14.84
N GLY A 71 6.10 -5.55 -13.74
CA GLY A 71 5.99 -4.12 -13.46
C GLY A 71 6.73 -3.21 -14.44
N ALA A 72 7.92 -3.61 -14.89
CA ALA A 72 8.71 -2.86 -15.87
C ALA A 72 8.00 -2.81 -17.23
N TYR A 73 7.47 -3.95 -17.70
CA TYR A 73 6.67 -4.04 -18.92
C TYR A 73 5.41 -3.17 -18.84
N ALA A 74 4.73 -3.15 -17.68
CA ALA A 74 3.55 -2.32 -17.50
C ALA A 74 3.87 -0.81 -17.47
N LEU A 75 4.99 -0.42 -16.85
CA LEU A 75 5.48 0.96 -16.86
C LEU A 75 5.92 1.40 -18.26
N ALA A 76 6.60 0.54 -19.01
CA ALA A 76 6.96 0.72 -20.40
C ALA A 76 5.73 0.96 -21.29
N HIS A 77 4.72 0.08 -21.22
CA HIS A 77 3.43 0.29 -21.89
C HIS A 77 2.88 1.67 -21.52
N ARG A 78 2.84 2.02 -20.23
CA ARG A 78 2.24 3.29 -19.81
C ARG A 78 3.00 4.49 -20.35
N ALA A 79 4.32 4.45 -20.38
CA ALA A 79 5.16 5.52 -20.92
C ALA A 79 4.86 5.72 -22.42
N VAL A 80 4.86 4.66 -23.21
CA VAL A 80 4.57 4.76 -24.66
C VAL A 80 3.15 5.21 -24.93
N ALA A 81 2.16 4.72 -24.17
CA ALA A 81 0.77 5.19 -24.29
C ALA A 81 0.63 6.69 -23.99
N GLU A 82 1.33 7.20 -22.97
CA GLU A 82 1.33 8.62 -22.62
C GLU A 82 2.06 9.47 -23.68
N LEU A 83 3.10 8.93 -24.30
CA LEU A 83 3.81 9.58 -25.41
C LEU A 83 2.92 9.67 -26.65
N ALA A 84 2.24 8.58 -27.03
CA ALA A 84 1.28 8.57 -28.12
C ALA A 84 0.10 9.52 -27.87
N ALA A 85 -0.32 9.66 -26.61
CA ALA A 85 -1.38 10.59 -26.21
C ALA A 85 -0.97 12.08 -26.23
N LEU A 86 0.30 12.41 -26.47
CA LEU A 86 0.74 13.81 -26.67
C LEU A 86 0.21 14.39 -27.99
N ASP A 87 0.04 13.55 -29.00
CA ASP A 87 -0.55 13.92 -30.28
C ASP A 87 -1.65 12.91 -30.65
N PRO A 88 -2.90 13.12 -30.22
CA PRO A 88 -3.99 12.18 -30.49
C PRO A 88 -4.30 12.01 -31.99
N GLY A 89 -3.92 12.97 -32.83
CA GLY A 89 -4.21 12.92 -34.27
C GLY A 89 -3.17 12.13 -35.05
N ARG A 90 -1.89 12.25 -34.69
CA ARG A 90 -0.76 11.62 -35.42
C ARG A 90 -0.05 10.54 -34.61
N GLY A 91 -0.36 10.39 -33.33
CA GLY A 91 0.25 9.43 -32.43
C GLY A 91 1.77 9.59 -32.37
N LEU A 92 2.48 8.51 -32.68
CA LEU A 92 3.95 8.45 -32.69
C LEU A 92 4.57 8.67 -34.07
N THR A 93 3.77 8.86 -35.11
CA THR A 93 4.28 8.88 -36.50
C THR A 93 5.31 10.00 -36.73
N LEU A 94 5.00 11.24 -36.31
CA LEU A 94 5.97 12.35 -36.42
C LEU A 94 7.15 12.17 -35.50
N PHE A 95 6.93 11.62 -34.32
CA PHE A 95 8.00 11.34 -33.38
C PHE A 95 9.03 10.37 -33.97
N PHE A 96 8.61 9.32 -34.67
CA PHE A 96 9.51 8.40 -35.38
C PHE A 96 10.30 9.06 -36.51
N GLU A 97 9.70 10.04 -37.20
CA GLU A 97 10.41 10.82 -38.21
C GLU A 97 11.52 11.68 -37.58
N TYR A 98 11.23 12.38 -36.49
CA TYR A 98 12.23 13.18 -35.79
C TYR A 98 13.32 12.33 -35.15
N TRP A 99 12.96 11.20 -34.53
CA TRP A 99 13.91 10.33 -33.86
C TRP A 99 14.96 9.75 -34.81
N ARG A 100 14.56 9.41 -36.04
CA ARG A 100 15.51 9.02 -37.09
C ARG A 100 16.42 10.16 -37.53
N ARG A 101 15.89 11.39 -37.63
CA ARG A 101 16.67 12.57 -38.05
C ARG A 101 17.66 13.03 -36.99
N THR A 102 17.44 12.70 -35.73
CA THR A 102 18.31 13.08 -34.60
C THR A 102 19.27 11.94 -34.22
N ASP A 103 19.53 11.00 -35.12
CA ASP A 103 20.45 9.86 -34.91
C ASP A 103 20.19 9.08 -33.62
N GLY A 104 18.92 8.94 -33.23
CA GLY A 104 18.54 8.20 -32.02
C GLY A 104 18.50 9.02 -30.72
N ASP A 105 18.79 10.34 -30.75
CA ASP A 105 18.63 11.19 -29.57
C ASP A 105 17.13 11.38 -29.24
N PHE A 106 16.71 10.74 -28.15
CA PHE A 106 15.33 10.78 -27.66
C PHE A 106 14.89 12.17 -27.20
N ASP A 107 15.76 12.93 -26.52
CA ASP A 107 15.39 14.28 -26.05
C ASP A 107 15.20 15.23 -27.24
N ALA A 108 16.10 15.16 -28.22
CA ALA A 108 15.96 15.94 -29.46
C ALA A 108 14.69 15.56 -30.24
N ALA A 109 14.35 14.27 -30.29
CA ALA A 109 13.16 13.76 -30.95
C ALA A 109 11.87 14.22 -30.26
N VAL A 110 11.78 14.09 -28.93
CA VAL A 110 10.62 14.52 -28.12
C VAL A 110 10.46 16.04 -28.21
N ARG A 111 11.55 16.79 -28.14
CA ARG A 111 11.54 18.26 -28.27
C ARG A 111 11.02 18.69 -29.63
N SER A 112 11.44 18.03 -30.70
CA SER A 112 11.01 18.35 -32.06
C SER A 112 9.57 17.94 -32.35
N ALA A 113 9.12 16.80 -31.82
CA ALA A 113 7.78 16.27 -32.06
C ALA A 113 6.68 16.93 -31.20
N PHE A 114 7.00 17.21 -29.93
CA PHE A 114 5.99 17.58 -28.92
C PHE A 114 6.27 18.91 -28.23
N GLY A 115 7.39 19.57 -28.52
CA GLY A 115 7.73 20.89 -27.96
C GLY A 115 8.08 20.88 -26.46
N LEU A 116 8.45 19.72 -25.92
CA LEU A 116 8.81 19.52 -24.51
C LEU A 116 10.09 18.69 -24.38
N THR A 117 10.79 18.81 -23.26
CA THR A 117 12.02 18.03 -23.06
C THR A 117 11.73 16.60 -22.61
N GLN A 118 12.68 15.69 -22.77
CA GLN A 118 12.61 14.34 -22.19
C GLN A 118 12.34 14.41 -20.68
N GLY A 119 12.96 15.37 -19.97
CA GLY A 119 12.75 15.58 -18.54
C GLY A 119 11.31 15.98 -18.20
N ASP A 120 10.72 16.90 -18.97
CA ASP A 120 9.33 17.32 -18.79
C ASP A 120 8.35 16.16 -19.04
N PHE A 121 8.62 15.36 -20.08
CA PHE A 121 7.84 14.16 -20.38
C PHE A 121 7.92 13.17 -19.21
N GLU A 122 9.13 12.87 -18.76
CA GLU A 122 9.37 11.91 -17.68
C GLU A 122 8.65 12.34 -16.39
N GLU A 123 8.78 13.61 -15.99
CA GLU A 123 8.12 14.12 -14.79
C GLU A 123 6.60 14.07 -14.93
N ARG A 124 6.07 14.46 -16.08
CA ARG A 124 4.63 14.39 -16.36
C ARG A 124 4.11 12.95 -16.31
N TRP A 125 4.82 12.00 -16.91
CA TRP A 125 4.48 10.59 -16.89
C TRP A 125 4.53 10.02 -15.47
N LYS A 126 5.60 10.30 -14.71
CA LYS A 126 5.73 9.93 -13.29
C LYS A 126 4.58 10.47 -12.47
N GLN A 127 4.26 11.75 -12.61
CA GLN A 127 3.20 12.40 -11.86
C GLN A 127 1.82 11.80 -12.17
N ARG A 128 1.49 11.56 -13.46
CA ARG A 128 0.22 10.92 -13.85
C ARG A 128 0.12 9.49 -13.34
N THR A 129 1.19 8.72 -13.47
CA THR A 129 1.25 7.34 -12.99
C THR A 129 1.08 7.32 -11.46
N ARG A 130 1.77 8.20 -10.73
CA ARG A 130 1.59 8.36 -9.28
C ARG A 130 0.18 8.80 -8.90
N ARG A 131 -0.47 9.71 -9.62
CA ARG A 131 -1.84 10.14 -9.28
C ARG A 131 -2.85 9.01 -9.48
N ARG A 132 -2.67 8.20 -10.53
CA ARG A 132 -3.58 7.10 -10.86
C ARG A 132 -3.42 5.89 -9.95
N TYR A 133 -2.19 5.57 -9.54
CA TYR A 133 -1.88 4.37 -8.74
C TYR A 133 -1.43 4.65 -7.31
N GLY A 134 -1.09 5.89 -6.98
CA GLY A 134 -0.62 6.32 -5.65
C GLY A 134 -1.72 6.50 -4.61
N ALA A 135 -3.00 6.45 -4.99
CA ALA A 135 -4.08 6.30 -4.01
C ALA A 135 -3.90 5.03 -3.14
N ILE A 136 -3.24 4.00 -3.67
CA ILE A 136 -2.88 2.76 -2.96
C ILE A 136 -1.73 3.01 -1.96
N SER A 137 -0.81 3.94 -2.23
CA SER A 137 0.28 4.34 -1.32
C SER A 137 -0.25 5.09 -0.09
N LEU A 138 -1.30 5.91 -0.22
CA LEU A 138 -1.96 6.55 0.92
C LEU A 138 -2.67 5.55 1.84
N PHE A 139 -3.26 4.47 1.29
CA PHE A 139 -3.83 3.40 2.11
C PHE A 139 -2.77 2.56 2.82
N ALA A 140 -1.58 2.38 2.21
CA ALA A 140 -0.44 1.74 2.86
C ALA A 140 0.04 2.51 4.10
N ASP A 141 0.10 3.85 4.03
CA ASP A 141 0.50 4.67 5.18
C ASP A 141 -0.53 4.63 6.33
N LEU A 142 -1.83 4.69 6.00
CA LEU A 142 -2.89 4.63 7.01
C LEU A 142 -3.01 3.24 7.66
N THR A 143 -2.79 2.16 6.90
CA THR A 143 -2.81 0.79 7.43
C THR A 143 -1.59 0.48 8.27
N ILE A 144 -0.38 0.93 7.88
CA ILE A 144 0.82 0.75 8.71
C ILE A 144 0.71 1.53 10.01
N GLY A 145 0.25 2.78 9.96
CA GLY A 145 0.01 3.59 11.16
C GLY A 145 -1.02 2.94 12.10
N ALA A 146 -2.12 2.42 11.54
CA ALA A 146 -3.12 1.68 12.31
C ALA A 146 -2.57 0.37 12.88
N VAL A 147 -1.77 -0.40 12.13
CA VAL A 147 -1.14 -1.64 12.60
C VAL A 147 -0.15 -1.35 13.72
N VAL A 148 0.71 -0.34 13.59
CA VAL A 148 1.63 0.09 14.64
C VAL A 148 0.85 0.53 15.88
N LEU A 149 -0.22 1.33 15.70
CA LEU A 149 -1.08 1.73 16.80
C LEU A 149 -1.70 0.52 17.51
N VAL A 150 -2.21 -0.47 16.77
CA VAL A 150 -2.77 -1.70 17.33
C VAL A 150 -1.69 -2.52 18.05
N VAL A 151 -0.53 -2.72 17.45
CA VAL A 151 0.60 -3.46 18.05
C VAL A 151 1.11 -2.79 19.32
N VAL A 152 1.07 -1.46 19.42
CA VAL A 152 1.50 -0.73 20.63
C VAL A 152 0.36 -0.65 21.68
N MET A 153 -0.87 -0.37 21.26
CA MET A 153 -2.00 -0.14 22.16
C MET A 153 -2.60 -1.43 22.71
N VAL A 154 -2.68 -2.51 21.93
CA VAL A 154 -3.30 -3.77 22.39
C VAL A 154 -2.55 -4.39 23.57
N PRO A 155 -1.21 -4.55 23.55
CA PRO A 155 -0.49 -5.07 24.71
C PRO A 155 -0.64 -4.17 25.94
N PHE A 156 -0.60 -2.84 25.75
CA PHE A 156 -0.77 -1.88 26.83
C PHE A 156 -2.17 -1.97 27.46
N TYR A 157 -3.22 -2.07 26.62
CA TYR A 157 -4.60 -2.26 27.05
C TYR A 157 -4.79 -3.58 27.80
N LEU A 158 -4.25 -4.69 27.27
CA LEU A 158 -4.34 -6.01 27.90
C LEU A 158 -3.63 -6.04 29.27
N VAL A 159 -2.42 -5.46 29.37
CA VAL A 159 -1.69 -5.35 30.65
C VAL A 159 -2.46 -4.48 31.65
N ARG A 160 -3.00 -3.34 31.20
CA ARG A 160 -3.82 -2.46 32.04
C ARG A 160 -5.09 -3.16 32.53
N GLN A 161 -5.76 -3.92 31.66
CA GLN A 161 -6.99 -4.62 31.98
C GLN A 161 -6.75 -5.79 32.94
N ARG A 162 -5.64 -6.52 32.79
CA ARG A 162 -5.21 -7.55 33.75
C ARG A 162 -4.98 -6.95 35.15
N ARG A 163 -4.19 -5.87 35.23
CA ARG A 163 -3.95 -5.16 36.49
C ARG A 163 -5.24 -4.62 37.14
N ASN A 164 -6.18 -4.15 36.33
CA ASN A 164 -7.44 -3.64 36.85
C ASN A 164 -8.32 -4.76 37.43
N ARG A 165 -8.37 -5.92 36.76
CA ARG A 165 -9.08 -7.11 37.26
C ARG A 165 -8.48 -7.61 38.58
N GLU A 166 -7.17 -7.63 38.71
CA GLU A 166 -6.49 -8.01 39.96
C GLU A 166 -6.77 -7.03 41.12
N ARG A 167 -6.94 -5.74 40.81
CA ARG A 167 -7.31 -4.75 41.83
C ARG A 167 -8.76 -4.93 42.29
N LEU A 168 -9.68 -5.13 41.34
CA LEU A 168 -11.09 -5.39 41.64
C LEU A 168 -11.28 -6.69 42.43
N ALA A 169 -10.54 -7.75 42.09
CA ALA A 169 -10.58 -9.02 42.81
C ALA A 169 -10.15 -8.86 44.28
N ARG A 170 -9.08 -8.09 44.53
CA ARG A 170 -8.61 -7.80 45.89
C ARG A 170 -9.62 -6.98 46.70
N MET A 171 -10.27 -6.00 46.07
CA MET A 171 -11.32 -5.22 46.73
C MET A 171 -12.52 -6.10 47.09
N ALA A 172 -12.95 -6.98 46.18
CA ALA A 172 -14.05 -7.90 46.40
C ALA A 172 -13.76 -8.97 47.47
N GLU A 173 -12.50 -9.36 47.67
CA GLU A 173 -12.09 -10.24 48.78
C GLU A 173 -12.10 -9.51 50.12
N ALA A 174 -11.60 -8.27 50.15
CA ALA A 174 -11.61 -7.44 51.35
C ALA A 174 -13.04 -7.13 51.82
N GLU A 175 -13.95 -6.85 50.89
CA GLU A 175 -15.36 -6.59 51.17
C GLU A 175 -16.07 -7.83 51.72
N ARG A 176 -15.87 -9.00 51.10
CA ARG A 176 -16.40 -10.28 51.63
C ARG A 176 -15.85 -10.61 53.02
N ALA A 177 -14.59 -10.31 53.29
CA ALA A 177 -14.00 -10.51 54.60
C ALA A 177 -14.57 -9.54 55.65
N ALA A 178 -14.87 -8.29 55.26
CA ALA A 178 -15.53 -7.32 56.11
C ALA A 178 -16.97 -7.74 56.43
N GLU A 179 -17.76 -8.12 55.42
CA GLU A 179 -19.13 -8.61 55.61
C GLU A 179 -19.17 -9.87 56.50
N ALA A 180 -18.23 -10.79 56.34
CA ALA A 180 -18.16 -11.99 57.18
C ALA A 180 -17.90 -11.64 58.67
N ARG A 181 -17.06 -10.63 58.93
CA ARG A 181 -16.80 -10.13 60.28
C ARG A 181 -18.02 -9.43 60.87
N GLU A 182 -18.71 -8.61 60.07
CA GLU A 182 -19.94 -7.93 60.49
C GLU A 182 -21.07 -8.92 60.77
N ARG A 183 -21.23 -9.96 59.93
CA ARG A 183 -22.23 -11.02 60.17
C ARG A 183 -21.91 -11.80 61.43
N ALA A 184 -20.63 -12.13 61.66
CA ALA A 184 -20.20 -12.83 62.88
C ALA A 184 -20.47 -12.00 64.14
N SER A 185 -20.16 -10.69 64.13
CA SER A 185 -20.42 -9.81 65.27
C SER A 185 -21.91 -9.57 65.50
N ALA A 186 -22.71 -9.46 64.43
CA ALA A 186 -24.17 -9.36 64.52
C ALA A 186 -24.79 -10.64 65.10
N LEU A 187 -24.34 -11.82 64.66
CA LEU A 187 -24.75 -13.12 65.22
C LEU A 187 -24.38 -13.24 66.71
N GLU A 188 -23.18 -12.82 67.10
CA GLU A 188 -22.74 -12.83 68.50
C GLU A 188 -23.54 -11.85 69.37
N ALA A 189 -23.90 -10.67 68.83
CA ALA A 189 -24.77 -9.72 69.50
C ALA A 189 -26.20 -10.27 69.67
N LEU A 190 -26.75 -10.92 68.64
CA LEU A 190 -28.05 -11.58 68.71
C LEU A 190 -28.05 -12.74 69.72
N LEU A 191 -27.04 -13.61 69.70
CA LEU A 191 -26.91 -14.70 70.66
C LEU A 191 -26.78 -14.20 72.11
N ARG A 192 -26.06 -13.10 72.34
CA ARG A 192 -26.03 -12.43 73.65
C ARG A 192 -27.38 -11.85 74.06
N SER A 193 -28.16 -11.32 73.12
CA SER A 193 -29.51 -10.83 73.41
C SER A 193 -30.52 -11.97 73.67
N VAL A 194 -30.20 -13.21 73.30
CA VAL A 194 -31.10 -14.38 73.35
C VAL A 194 -30.77 -15.34 74.50
N GLY A 195 -29.72 -15.11 75.31
CA GLY A 195 -29.38 -15.99 76.44
C GLY A 195 -29.21 -15.30 77.79
N PRO A 196 -29.60 -15.93 78.92
CA PRO A 196 -30.83 -16.68 79.19
C PRO A 196 -31.85 -15.78 79.91
N SER A 197 -33.14 -15.94 79.60
CA SER A 197 -34.22 -15.43 80.46
C SER A 197 -34.15 -16.12 81.82
N GLU A 198 -33.80 -15.38 82.88
CA GLU A 198 -34.05 -15.77 84.27
C GLU A 198 -35.47 -16.32 84.39
N ASP A 199 -35.61 -17.58 84.82
CA ASP A 199 -36.90 -18.18 85.19
C ASP A 199 -37.28 -17.64 86.58
N PRO A 200 -38.34 -16.80 86.72
CA PRO A 200 -38.76 -16.30 88.01
C PRO A 200 -39.90 -17.18 88.53
N ARG A 201 -39.58 -18.33 89.15
CA ARG A 201 -40.57 -19.14 89.89
C ARG A 201 -40.01 -19.70 91.21
N SER A 202 -40.39 -19.03 92.30
CA SER A 202 -40.40 -19.44 93.73
C SER A 202 -41.46 -20.54 94.02
N PRO A 203 -41.81 -20.96 95.27
CA PRO A 203 -41.17 -21.05 96.61
C PRO A 203 -41.38 -22.51 97.18
N PRO A 204 -41.72 -22.87 98.46
CA PRO A 204 -42.24 -22.15 99.65
C PRO A 204 -41.19 -21.76 100.70
#